data_AF-A0A7X4E1K4-F1
#
_entry.id   AF-A0A7X4E1K4-F1
#
_cell.length_a   1.000
_cell.length_b   1.000
_cell.length_c   1.000
_cell.angle_alpha   90.00
_cell.angle_beta   90.00
_cell.angle_gamma   90.00
#
_symmetry.space_group_name_H-M   'P 1'
#
loop_
_entity.id
_entity.type
_entity.pdbx_description
1 polymer ?
#
loop_
_entity_poly.entity_id
_entity_poly.type
_entity_poly.pdbx_seq_one_letter_code
_entity_poly.pdbx_strand_id
1 'polypeptide(L)'
;MPGDTAFAWIFDFTLKRITEISLADVPQMGDEGAWRIINFSGSGEMRRVHTPAWTDDTGLIAYGGFPGGSLVNIEQDGRPGSPFGPPAPGGDTIPYIARLSAYQGGAVFQSSRKLVARSYRNAGRIDIWDFSGREVATADVPDPFEPIFVYSTRRNEYRFLRTAAGNRRGYLDIEATEDFIFALFSGQADTPGEFASWGSTVHIFDWWGGFVGSFGLGEERAVDIAVDPEARTLWTSRFLPEPQVRVYSLEGVLPRPER
;
A
#
# COMPACT_ATOMS: atom_id res chain seq x y z
N MET A 1 -13.00 -14.74 13.21
CA MET A 1 -13.11 -13.25 13.16
C MET A 1 -11.71 -12.66 13.18
N PRO A 2 -11.41 -11.58 12.44
CA PRO A 2 -10.13 -10.89 12.60
C PRO A 2 -9.96 -10.42 14.05
N GLY A 3 -9.02 -11.01 14.79
CA GLY A 3 -8.83 -10.77 16.24
C GLY A 3 -9.08 -12.00 17.12
N ASP A 4 -9.63 -13.09 16.57
CA ASP A 4 -9.63 -14.39 17.23
C ASP A 4 -8.27 -15.07 16.99
N THR A 5 -7.47 -15.22 18.05
CA THR A 5 -6.14 -15.85 17.98
C THR A 5 -6.19 -17.32 17.59
N ALA A 6 -7.38 -17.93 17.50
CA ALA A 6 -7.55 -19.29 17.01
C ALA A 6 -7.49 -19.39 15.47
N PHE A 7 -7.59 -18.27 14.73
CA PHE A 7 -7.65 -18.28 13.26
C PHE A 7 -6.67 -17.30 12.63
N ALA A 8 -6.21 -17.62 11.42
CA ALA A 8 -5.47 -16.70 10.56
C ALA A 8 -6.10 -16.62 9.17
N TRP A 9 -5.94 -15.47 8.52
CA TRP A 9 -6.39 -15.25 7.16
C TRP A 9 -5.17 -15.17 6.24
N ILE A 10 -5.15 -16.00 5.20
CA ILE A 10 -4.10 -16.03 4.19
C ILE A 10 -4.66 -15.46 2.91
N PHE A 11 -4.05 -14.39 2.41
CA PHE A 11 -4.32 -13.89 1.08
C PHE A 11 -3.38 -14.57 0.07
N ASP A 12 -3.94 -15.28 -0.90
CA ASP A 12 -3.22 -15.85 -2.03
C ASP A 12 -3.38 -14.95 -3.26
N PHE A 13 -2.32 -14.21 -3.56
CA PHE A 13 -2.25 -13.31 -4.71
C PHE A 13 -2.42 -14.04 -6.05
N THR A 14 -1.89 -15.27 -6.15
CA THR A 14 -1.87 -16.04 -7.41
C THR A 14 -3.26 -16.59 -7.71
N LEU A 15 -3.90 -17.17 -6.69
CA LEU A 15 -5.23 -17.75 -6.78
C LEU A 15 -6.36 -16.71 -6.59
N LYS A 16 -6.01 -15.46 -6.26
CA LYS A 16 -6.95 -14.35 -6.02
C LYS A 16 -8.04 -14.75 -5.02
N ARG A 17 -7.62 -15.29 -3.88
CA ARG A 17 -8.52 -15.73 -2.82
C ARG A 17 -7.99 -15.38 -1.44
N ILE A 18 -8.90 -15.25 -0.49
CA ILE A 18 -8.56 -15.22 0.93
C ILE A 18 -9.06 -16.52 1.56
N THR A 19 -8.20 -17.16 2.34
CA THR A 19 -8.50 -18.41 3.05
C THR A 19 -8.41 -18.19 4.55
N GLU A 20 -9.46 -18.56 5.29
CA GLU A 20 -9.42 -18.69 6.75
C GLU A 20 -8.84 -20.05 7.12
N ILE A 21 -7.81 -20.04 7.96
CA ILE A 21 -7.19 -21.24 8.53
C ILE A 21 -7.37 -21.24 10.05
N SER A 22 -7.74 -22.39 10.60
CA SER A 22 -7.71 -22.64 12.04
C SER A 22 -6.28 -22.94 12.45
N LEU A 23 -5.72 -22.15 13.37
CA LEU A 23 -4.35 -22.33 13.88
C LEU A 23 -4.23 -23.60 14.75
N ALA A 24 -5.32 -24.03 15.38
CA ALA A 24 -5.36 -25.28 16.14
C ALA A 24 -5.21 -26.52 15.23
N ASP A 25 -5.65 -26.41 13.98
CA ASP A 25 -5.71 -27.54 13.04
C ASP A 25 -4.50 -27.59 12.09
N VAL A 26 -3.63 -26.57 12.09
CA VAL A 26 -2.43 -26.50 11.24
C VAL A 26 -1.57 -27.78 11.30
N PRO A 27 -1.33 -28.43 12.46
CA PRO A 27 -0.54 -29.66 12.52
C PRO A 27 -1.20 -30.87 11.84
N GLN A 28 -2.50 -30.80 11.55
CA GLN A 28 -3.33 -31.91 11.05
C GLN A 28 -3.86 -31.65 9.63
N MET A 29 -3.49 -30.53 9.00
CA MET A 29 -3.95 -30.16 7.67
C MET A 29 -3.41 -31.09 6.59
N GLY A 30 -4.24 -32.07 6.18
CA GLY A 30 -4.28 -32.58 4.81
C GLY A 30 -5.05 -31.63 3.88
N ASP A 31 -5.46 -32.10 2.70
CA ASP A 31 -6.12 -31.29 1.65
C ASP A 31 -7.47 -30.64 2.04
N GLU A 32 -8.06 -30.98 3.18
CA GLU A 32 -9.43 -30.59 3.57
C GLU A 32 -9.53 -29.49 4.65
N GLY A 33 -8.41 -28.92 5.10
CA GLY A 33 -8.37 -28.05 6.29
C GLY A 33 -8.89 -26.60 6.16
N ALA A 34 -9.41 -26.18 5.00
CA ALA A 34 -9.86 -24.81 4.81
C ALA A 34 -11.33 -24.63 5.23
N TRP A 35 -11.56 -23.85 6.28
CA TRP A 35 -12.91 -23.65 6.84
C TRP A 35 -13.72 -22.60 6.07
N ARG A 36 -13.06 -21.60 5.47
CA ARG A 36 -13.70 -20.60 4.61
C ARG A 36 -12.74 -20.11 3.52
N ILE A 37 -13.19 -20.17 2.27
CA ILE A 37 -12.48 -19.60 1.12
C ILE A 37 -13.36 -18.54 0.48
N ILE A 38 -12.85 -17.32 0.40
CA ILE A 38 -13.45 -16.23 -0.37
C ILE A 38 -12.66 -16.13 -1.66
N ASN A 39 -13.25 -16.62 -2.75
CA ASN A 39 -12.70 -16.42 -4.08
C ASN A 39 -13.13 -15.05 -4.57
N PHE A 40 -12.19 -14.24 -5.05
CA PHE A 40 -12.54 -13.00 -5.72
C PHE A 40 -13.13 -13.34 -7.10
N SER A 41 -14.45 -13.52 -7.11
CA SER A 41 -15.22 -13.84 -8.30
C SER A 41 -15.67 -12.54 -8.97
N GLY A 42 -15.40 -12.41 -10.27
CA GLY A 42 -15.75 -11.20 -11.01
C GLY A 42 -15.20 -11.20 -12.43
N SER A 43 -16.07 -10.86 -13.37
CA SER A 43 -15.90 -10.90 -14.82
C SER A 43 -14.69 -10.10 -15.31
N GLY A 44 -13.55 -10.76 -15.52
CA GLY A 44 -12.44 -10.31 -16.40
C GLY A 44 -11.70 -9.01 -16.07
N GLU A 45 -12.24 -8.17 -15.17
CA GLU A 45 -11.81 -6.79 -14.96
C GLU A 45 -11.00 -6.59 -13.67
N MET A 46 -11.13 -7.49 -12.68
CA MET A 46 -10.21 -7.52 -11.54
C MET A 46 -8.83 -8.02 -11.97
N ARG A 47 -7.94 -7.08 -12.31
CA ARG A 47 -6.66 -7.43 -12.91
C ARG A 47 -5.66 -7.91 -11.86
N ARG A 48 -5.58 -7.22 -10.71
CA ARG A 48 -4.69 -7.56 -9.57
C ARG A 48 -5.28 -7.07 -8.25
N VAL A 49 -5.19 -7.86 -7.19
CA VAL A 49 -5.43 -7.45 -5.80
C VAL A 49 -4.09 -7.59 -5.09
N HIS A 50 -3.62 -6.54 -4.44
CA HIS A 50 -2.31 -6.52 -3.77
C HIS A 50 -2.45 -6.71 -2.26
N THR A 51 -3.28 -5.89 -1.61
CA THR A 51 -3.43 -5.89 -0.16
C THR A 51 -4.91 -5.75 0.19
N PRO A 52 -5.57 -6.85 0.61
CA PRO A 52 -6.89 -6.78 1.20
C PRO A 52 -6.79 -6.51 2.71
N ALA A 53 -7.72 -5.72 3.25
CA ALA A 53 -7.97 -5.64 4.68
C ALA A 53 -9.46 -5.68 4.98
N TRP A 54 -9.80 -6.31 6.08
CA TRP A 54 -11.17 -6.36 6.57
C TRP A 54 -11.66 -4.96 6.94
N THR A 55 -12.85 -4.60 6.47
CA THR A 55 -13.50 -3.35 6.90
C THR A 55 -14.17 -3.52 8.24
N ASP A 56 -14.81 -4.67 8.40
CA ASP A 56 -15.64 -5.09 9.53
C ASP A 56 -15.98 -6.57 9.32
N ASP A 57 -17.12 -7.00 9.87
CA ASP A 57 -17.66 -8.34 9.70
C ASP A 57 -18.56 -8.48 8.47
N THR A 58 -18.49 -7.57 7.50
CA THR A 58 -19.35 -7.58 6.31
C THR A 58 -18.58 -7.51 5.00
N GLY A 59 -17.34 -7.04 5.01
CA GLY A 59 -16.52 -6.97 3.81
C GLY A 59 -15.04 -6.69 4.04
N LEU A 60 -14.34 -6.51 2.92
CA LEU A 60 -12.93 -6.18 2.85
C LEU A 60 -12.69 -5.10 1.80
N ILE A 61 -11.71 -4.24 2.00
CA ILE A 61 -11.20 -3.34 0.98
C ILE A 61 -9.94 -3.94 0.41
N ALA A 62 -9.87 -3.97 -0.91
CA ALA A 62 -8.69 -4.40 -1.64
C ALA A 62 -8.08 -3.23 -2.41
N TYR A 63 -6.77 -3.05 -2.24
CA TYR A 63 -5.96 -2.29 -3.17
C TYR A 63 -5.58 -3.15 -4.38
N GLY A 64 -5.67 -2.58 -5.58
CA GLY A 64 -5.46 -3.33 -6.80
C GLY A 64 -5.59 -2.52 -8.09
N GLY A 65 -5.76 -3.26 -9.18
CA GLY A 65 -5.96 -2.74 -10.52
C GLY A 65 -7.38 -2.99 -11.02
N PHE A 66 -8.26 -2.00 -10.86
CA PHE A 66 -9.68 -2.10 -11.21
C PHE A 66 -10.08 -1.00 -12.20
N PRO A 67 -10.86 -1.26 -13.25
CA PRO A 67 -11.36 -0.17 -14.10
C PRO A 67 -12.09 0.88 -13.28
N GLY A 68 -11.70 2.14 -13.40
CA GLY A 68 -12.30 3.26 -12.66
C GLY A 68 -11.69 3.57 -11.28
N GLY A 69 -10.74 2.77 -10.78
CA GLY A 69 -10.10 3.06 -9.49
C GLY A 69 -8.99 2.09 -9.09
N SER A 70 -8.43 2.31 -7.91
CA SER A 70 -7.37 1.47 -7.33
C SER A 70 -7.79 0.74 -6.07
N LEU A 71 -8.94 1.09 -5.52
CA LEU A 71 -9.53 0.48 -4.34
C LEU A 71 -10.88 -0.10 -4.72
N VAL A 72 -11.29 -1.17 -4.04
CA VAL A 72 -12.61 -1.76 -4.22
C VAL A 72 -13.07 -2.38 -2.91
N ASN A 73 -14.34 -2.16 -2.58
CA ASN A 73 -15.02 -2.92 -1.52
C ASN A 73 -15.34 -4.31 -2.07
N ILE A 74 -15.08 -5.36 -1.31
CA ILE A 74 -15.38 -6.74 -1.66
C ILE A 74 -16.27 -7.28 -0.54
N GLU A 75 -17.43 -7.78 -0.93
CA GLU A 75 -18.39 -8.39 -0.02
C GLU A 75 -17.84 -9.72 0.52
N GLN A 76 -18.43 -10.20 1.61
CA GLN A 76 -18.02 -11.45 2.25
C GLN A 76 -18.16 -12.72 1.40
N ASP A 77 -18.94 -12.67 0.31
CA ASP A 77 -19.08 -13.72 -0.69
C ASP A 77 -18.03 -13.61 -1.82
N GLY A 78 -17.16 -12.60 -1.76
CA GLY A 78 -16.10 -12.33 -2.73
C GLY A 78 -16.54 -11.46 -3.92
N ARG A 79 -17.78 -10.96 -3.92
CA ARG A 79 -18.27 -10.06 -4.97
C ARG A 79 -17.67 -8.66 -4.83
N PRO A 80 -17.02 -8.11 -5.87
CA PRO A 80 -16.54 -6.73 -5.83
C PRO A 80 -17.70 -5.74 -5.98
N GLY A 81 -17.67 -4.68 -5.18
CA GLY A 81 -18.44 -3.46 -5.37
C GLY A 81 -17.84 -2.55 -6.44
N SER A 82 -18.26 -1.28 -6.43
CA SER A 82 -17.72 -0.28 -7.37
C SER A 82 -16.30 0.14 -6.99
N PRO A 83 -15.35 0.15 -7.93
CA PRO A 83 -14.01 0.68 -7.67
C PRO A 83 -14.03 2.18 -7.35
N PHE A 84 -13.07 2.61 -6.52
CA PHE A 84 -12.89 4.00 -6.11
C PHE A 84 -11.40 4.34 -5.97
N GLY A 85 -11.12 5.60 -5.60
CA GLY A 85 -9.79 6.20 -5.65
C GLY A 85 -9.42 6.68 -7.06
N PRO A 86 -8.26 7.32 -7.22
CA PRO A 86 -7.94 7.99 -8.47
C PRO A 86 -7.73 6.98 -9.58
N PRO A 87 -8.25 7.27 -10.78
CA PRO A 87 -7.97 6.46 -11.94
C PRO A 87 -6.49 6.49 -12.25
N ALA A 88 -5.98 5.40 -12.81
CA ALA A 88 -4.61 5.36 -13.30
C ALA A 88 -4.38 6.47 -14.36
N PRO A 89 -3.27 7.21 -14.29
CA PRO A 89 -3.06 8.39 -15.12
C PRO A 89 -2.74 8.00 -16.57
N GLY A 90 -2.99 8.93 -17.48
CA GLY A 90 -2.79 8.75 -18.92
C GLY A 90 -4.07 8.43 -19.69
N GLY A 91 -4.07 8.72 -20.99
CA GLY A 91 -5.25 8.58 -21.84
C GLY A 91 -5.66 7.12 -22.12
N ASP A 92 -6.88 6.94 -22.64
CA ASP A 92 -7.48 5.62 -22.86
C ASP A 92 -6.83 4.78 -23.97
N THR A 93 -5.93 5.38 -24.74
CA THR A 93 -5.12 4.67 -25.74
C THR A 93 -4.01 3.81 -25.12
N ILE A 94 -3.81 3.89 -23.79
CA ILE A 94 -2.83 3.11 -23.05
C ILE A 94 -3.53 1.95 -22.36
N PRO A 95 -3.03 0.71 -22.48
CA PRO A 95 -3.57 -0.41 -21.72
C PRO A 95 -3.62 -0.07 -20.23
N TYR A 96 -4.77 -0.31 -19.60
CA TYR A 96 -4.99 0.03 -18.19
C TYR A 96 -3.91 -0.53 -17.26
N ILE A 97 -3.43 -1.75 -17.52
CA ILE A 97 -2.32 -2.37 -16.77
C ILE A 97 -1.03 -1.56 -16.84
N ALA A 98 -0.73 -0.95 -17.98
CA ALA A 98 0.42 -0.06 -18.11
C ALA A 98 0.21 1.24 -17.36
N ARG A 99 -1.02 1.77 -17.31
CA ARG A 99 -1.34 2.94 -16.48
C ARG A 99 -1.21 2.63 -14.98
N LEU A 100 -1.57 1.44 -14.54
CA LEU A 100 -1.49 1.06 -13.12
C LEU A 100 -0.06 1.07 -12.56
N SER A 101 0.97 0.82 -13.39
CA SER A 101 2.36 0.93 -12.94
C SER A 101 2.73 2.35 -12.55
N ALA A 102 1.99 3.35 -13.04
CA ALA A 102 2.22 4.74 -12.70
C ALA A 102 1.99 5.03 -11.23
N TYR A 103 0.90 4.48 -10.70
CA TYR A 103 0.47 4.62 -9.32
C TYR A 103 0.74 3.36 -8.52
N GLN A 104 1.82 2.64 -8.84
CA GLN A 104 2.34 1.62 -7.94
C GLN A 104 2.62 2.25 -6.58
N GLY A 105 2.34 1.55 -5.50
CA GLY A 105 2.53 2.01 -4.13
C GLY A 105 1.92 1.02 -3.14
N GLY A 106 1.82 1.43 -1.88
CA GLY A 106 1.23 0.65 -0.79
C GLY A 106 -0.12 1.22 -0.35
N ALA A 107 -0.85 0.43 0.43
CA ALA A 107 -2.06 0.87 1.11
C ALA A 107 -2.07 0.34 2.53
N VAL A 108 -2.49 1.18 3.48
CA VAL A 108 -2.64 0.85 4.90
C VAL A 108 -3.99 1.29 5.40
N PHE A 109 -4.43 0.67 6.49
CA PHE A 109 -5.75 0.85 7.05
C PHE A 109 -5.62 1.35 8.47
N GLN A 110 -6.47 2.30 8.85
CA GLN A 110 -6.58 2.73 10.24
C GLN A 110 -6.99 1.53 11.10
N SER A 111 -6.46 1.41 12.31
CA SER A 111 -6.74 0.27 13.19
C SER A 111 -8.24 0.14 13.51
N SER A 112 -8.95 1.26 13.61
CA SER A 112 -10.41 1.34 13.76
C SER A 112 -11.19 1.05 12.46
N ARG A 113 -10.48 0.85 11.34
CA ARG A 113 -11.02 0.45 10.03
C ARG A 113 -12.09 1.40 9.51
N LYS A 114 -11.83 2.69 9.60
CA LYS A 114 -12.69 3.73 9.01
C LYS A 114 -12.08 4.35 7.76
N LEU A 115 -10.75 4.31 7.69
CA LEU A 115 -9.97 5.02 6.69
C LEU A 115 -8.91 4.11 6.08
N VAL A 116 -8.61 4.36 4.81
CA VAL A 116 -7.52 3.74 4.06
C VAL A 116 -6.66 4.85 3.49
N ALA A 117 -5.34 4.72 3.69
CA ALA A 117 -4.35 5.61 3.09
C ALA A 117 -3.61 4.86 2.00
N ARG A 118 -3.35 5.52 0.87
CA ARG A 118 -2.56 4.98 -0.23
C ARG A 118 -1.39 5.89 -0.53
N SER A 119 -0.22 5.28 -0.60
CA SER A 119 1.01 5.94 -1.02
C SER A 119 1.30 5.65 -2.49
N TYR A 120 2.14 6.47 -3.10
CA TYR A 120 2.54 6.34 -4.50
C TYR A 120 4.06 6.30 -4.63
N ARG A 121 4.58 5.26 -5.28
CA ARG A 121 6.01 5.02 -5.50
C ARG A 121 6.62 5.96 -6.54
N ASN A 122 5.83 6.47 -7.48
CA ASN A 122 6.32 7.37 -8.53
C ASN A 122 5.80 8.80 -8.37
N ALA A 123 5.11 9.12 -7.27
CA ALA A 123 4.56 10.44 -7.00
C ALA A 123 4.82 10.83 -5.55
N GLY A 124 5.07 12.11 -5.28
CA GLY A 124 5.05 12.66 -3.94
C GLY A 124 3.60 12.89 -3.55
N ARG A 125 2.88 11.83 -3.23
CA ARG A 125 1.44 11.89 -2.94
C ARG A 125 1.06 10.80 -1.95
N ILE A 126 0.12 11.11 -1.06
CA ILE A 126 -0.65 10.15 -0.27
C ILE A 126 -2.09 10.63 -0.31
N ASP A 127 -3.01 9.72 -0.54
CA ASP A 127 -4.44 10.00 -0.52
C ASP A 127 -5.11 9.13 0.54
N ILE A 128 -6.19 9.64 1.11
CA ILE A 128 -6.93 9.03 2.21
C ILE A 128 -8.41 8.99 1.84
N TRP A 129 -9.04 7.83 1.98
CA TRP A 129 -10.46 7.64 1.72
C TRP A 129 -11.14 6.98 2.91
N ASP A 130 -12.43 7.25 3.04
CA ASP A 130 -13.31 6.40 3.83
C ASP A 130 -13.78 5.19 3.03
N PHE A 131 -14.38 4.23 3.73
CA PHE A 131 -14.78 2.97 3.12
C PHE A 131 -16.06 3.07 2.27
N SER A 132 -16.73 4.23 2.27
CA SER A 132 -17.78 4.53 1.30
C SER A 132 -17.20 4.89 -0.08
N GLY A 133 -15.88 5.05 -0.17
CA GLY A 133 -15.15 5.44 -1.38
C GLY A 133 -15.01 6.96 -1.53
N ARG A 134 -15.37 7.73 -0.52
CA ARG A 134 -15.20 9.19 -0.52
C ARG A 134 -13.77 9.54 -0.11
N GLU A 135 -13.15 10.41 -0.90
CA GLU A 135 -11.85 10.99 -0.55
C GLU A 135 -12.01 11.92 0.65
N VAL A 136 -11.25 11.62 1.71
CA VAL A 136 -11.23 12.36 2.97
C VAL A 136 -10.17 13.44 2.89
N ALA A 137 -8.99 13.11 2.35
CA ALA A 137 -7.88 14.05 2.18
C ALA A 137 -6.87 13.57 1.14
N THR A 138 -6.13 14.52 0.55
CA THR A 138 -4.79 14.30 0.00
C THR A 138 -3.81 14.91 0.99
N ALA A 139 -2.80 14.14 1.40
CA ALA A 139 -1.86 14.59 2.43
C ALA A 139 -1.02 15.78 1.97
N ASP A 140 -0.75 16.71 2.88
CA ASP A 140 0.13 17.86 2.69
C ASP A 140 1.60 17.41 2.73
N VAL A 141 2.03 16.73 1.68
CA VAL A 141 3.37 16.17 1.63
C VAL A 141 4.42 17.29 1.49
N PRO A 142 5.59 17.19 2.16
CA PRO A 142 6.59 18.26 2.12
C PRO A 142 7.17 18.56 0.73
N ASP A 143 7.22 17.56 -0.15
CA ASP A 143 7.82 17.67 -1.49
C ASP A 143 6.94 16.95 -2.52
N PRO A 144 5.82 17.59 -2.93
CA PRO A 144 4.85 17.00 -3.84
C PRO A 144 5.41 16.96 -5.26
N PHE A 145 5.14 15.87 -5.97
CA PHE A 145 5.42 15.77 -7.40
C PHE A 145 4.54 14.74 -8.07
N GLU A 146 4.24 14.99 -9.34
CA GLU A 146 3.53 14.06 -10.19
C GLU A 146 4.53 13.17 -10.96
N PRO A 147 4.13 11.94 -11.28
CA PRO A 147 4.98 11.04 -12.03
C PRO A 147 5.12 11.50 -13.48
N ILE A 148 6.33 11.38 -14.02
CA ILE A 148 6.64 11.68 -15.41
C ILE A 148 6.76 10.36 -16.16
N PHE A 149 5.88 10.13 -17.12
CA PHE A 149 5.93 8.94 -17.97
C PHE A 149 6.24 9.26 -19.42
N VAL A 150 6.98 8.33 -20.03
CA VAL A 150 7.21 8.31 -21.47
C VAL A 150 6.62 7.04 -22.07
N TYR A 151 6.17 7.21 -23.31
CA TYR A 151 5.70 6.12 -24.14
C TYR A 151 6.91 5.47 -24.82
N SER A 152 7.02 4.16 -24.68
CA SER A 152 7.96 3.37 -25.46
C SER A 152 7.21 2.31 -26.24
N THR A 153 7.49 2.26 -27.54
CA THR A 153 7.03 1.20 -28.44
C THR A 153 8.16 0.19 -28.62
N ARG A 154 7.97 -1.05 -28.18
CA ARG A 154 8.87 -2.15 -28.56
C ARG A 154 8.33 -2.80 -29.82
N ARG A 155 9.15 -2.85 -30.88
CA ARG A 155 8.89 -3.58 -32.14
C ARG A 155 7.44 -3.45 -32.65
N ASN A 156 6.95 -2.21 -32.79
CA ASN A 156 5.66 -1.86 -33.39
C ASN A 156 4.36 -2.44 -32.78
N GLU A 157 4.40 -3.24 -31.70
CA GLU A 157 3.17 -3.92 -31.21
C GLU A 157 2.86 -3.66 -29.74
N TYR A 158 3.84 -3.35 -28.89
CA TYR A 158 3.61 -3.15 -27.45
C TYR A 158 4.01 -1.74 -27.01
N ARG A 159 3.00 -0.94 -26.68
CA ARG A 159 3.15 0.31 -25.93
C ARG A 159 3.21 -0.03 -24.44
N PHE A 160 4.33 0.25 -23.80
CA PHE A 160 4.44 0.18 -22.35
C PHE A 160 4.74 1.57 -21.78
N LEU A 161 4.20 1.82 -20.60
CA LEU A 161 4.48 3.02 -19.82
C LEU A 161 5.77 2.79 -19.06
N ARG A 162 6.75 3.67 -19.23
CA ARG A 162 7.96 3.70 -18.42
C ARG A 162 8.06 5.05 -17.74
N THR A 163 8.57 5.08 -16.51
CA THR A 163 9.04 6.32 -15.90
C THR A 163 10.08 6.98 -16.81
N ALA A 164 9.95 8.29 -17.01
CA ALA A 164 10.91 9.07 -17.76
C ALA A 164 12.27 9.10 -17.04
N ALA A 165 13.34 9.38 -17.79
CA ALA A 165 14.62 9.70 -17.16
C ALA A 165 14.45 10.92 -16.24
N GLY A 166 14.96 10.85 -15.01
CA GLY A 166 14.78 11.90 -14.01
C GLY A 166 13.46 11.86 -13.26
N ASN A 167 12.59 10.85 -13.49
CA ASN A 167 11.42 10.64 -12.65
C ASN A 167 11.84 10.36 -11.21
N ARG A 168 11.16 10.95 -10.23
CA ARG A 168 11.47 10.73 -8.81
C ARG A 168 10.73 9.53 -8.24
N ARG A 169 11.31 8.90 -7.23
CA ARG A 169 10.67 7.88 -6.40
C ARG A 169 10.08 8.54 -5.16
N GLY A 170 8.79 8.33 -4.95
CA GLY A 170 8.04 8.89 -3.84
C GLY A 170 8.14 7.98 -2.63
N TYR A 171 7.00 7.44 -2.25
CA TYR A 171 6.86 6.57 -1.08
C TYR A 171 7.09 5.11 -1.46
N LEU A 172 8.07 4.48 -0.82
CA LEU A 172 8.49 3.12 -1.09
C LEU A 172 7.67 2.10 -0.33
N ASP A 173 7.29 2.46 0.89
CA ASP A 173 6.50 1.68 1.83
C ASP A 173 5.69 2.60 2.75
N ILE A 174 4.63 2.07 3.36
CA ILE A 174 3.70 2.80 4.20
C ILE A 174 3.16 1.88 5.30
N GLU A 175 3.07 2.39 6.52
CA GLU A 175 2.56 1.73 7.72
C GLU A 175 1.65 2.69 8.49
N ALA A 176 0.80 2.18 9.38
CA ALA A 176 -0.09 3.03 10.15
C ALA A 176 -0.45 2.50 11.54
N THR A 177 -0.79 3.44 12.41
CA THR A 177 -1.46 3.21 13.70
C THR A 177 -2.87 3.82 13.67
N GLU A 178 -3.55 3.84 14.81
CA GLU A 178 -4.85 4.51 14.93
C GLU A 178 -4.75 6.02 14.63
N ASP A 179 -3.64 6.64 15.04
CA ASP A 179 -3.49 8.09 15.03
C ASP A 179 -2.66 8.59 13.84
N PHE A 180 -1.71 7.79 13.35
CA PHE A 180 -0.71 8.26 12.40
C PHE A 180 -0.51 7.31 11.21
N ILE A 181 -0.11 7.90 10.09
CA ILE A 181 0.40 7.24 8.89
C ILE A 181 1.90 7.50 8.80
N PHE A 182 2.69 6.45 8.64
CA PHE A 182 4.14 6.49 8.47
C PHE A 182 4.47 6.09 7.04
N ALA A 183 5.15 6.95 6.30
CA ALA A 183 5.44 6.70 4.90
C ALA A 183 6.94 6.85 4.61
N LEU A 184 7.59 5.76 4.19
CA LEU A 184 9.00 5.74 3.84
C LEU A 184 9.23 6.44 2.51
N PHE A 185 9.85 7.61 2.54
CA PHE A 185 10.09 8.49 1.41
C PHE A 185 11.52 8.36 0.88
N SER A 186 11.65 8.29 -0.46
CA SER A 186 12.94 8.36 -1.15
C SER A 186 13.25 9.78 -1.65
N GLY A 187 12.35 10.36 -2.44
CA GLY A 187 12.53 11.65 -3.13
C GLY A 187 13.57 11.63 -4.26
N GLN A 188 14.34 10.55 -4.40
CA GLN A 188 15.47 10.46 -5.33
C GLN A 188 15.00 10.30 -6.78
N ALA A 189 15.72 10.93 -7.70
CA ALA A 189 15.55 10.70 -9.13
C ALA A 189 16.01 9.28 -9.50
N ASP A 190 15.30 8.67 -10.45
CA ASP A 190 15.66 7.39 -11.05
C ASP A 190 16.86 7.61 -12.01
N THR A 191 18.06 7.65 -11.43
CA THR A 191 19.33 7.83 -12.15
C THR A 191 19.95 6.46 -12.47
N PRO A 192 20.42 6.21 -13.69
CA PRO A 192 21.12 4.96 -14.01
C PRO A 192 22.31 4.71 -13.08
N GLY A 193 22.34 3.55 -12.42
CA GLY A 193 23.40 3.17 -11.49
C GLY A 193 23.19 3.60 -10.04
N GLU A 194 22.15 4.39 -9.74
CA GLU A 194 21.76 4.76 -8.38
C GLU A 194 20.54 3.95 -7.93
N PHE A 195 20.54 3.51 -6.67
CA PHE A 195 19.42 2.80 -6.08
C PHE A 195 18.35 3.80 -5.57
N ALA A 196 17.55 4.36 -6.49
CA ALA A 196 16.37 5.16 -6.13
C ALA A 196 15.28 4.35 -5.39
N SER A 197 15.50 3.04 -5.22
CA SER A 197 14.64 2.12 -4.48
C SER A 197 14.87 2.15 -2.97
N TRP A 198 15.62 3.13 -2.44
CA TRP A 198 15.90 3.24 -1.01
C TRP A 198 15.36 4.55 -0.41
N GLY A 199 14.73 4.44 0.75
CA GLY A 199 14.14 5.54 1.49
C GLY A 199 15.07 5.98 2.61
N SER A 200 15.15 7.28 2.84
CA SER A 200 16.02 7.89 3.86
C SER A 200 15.24 8.62 4.94
N THR A 201 13.95 8.88 4.71
CA THR A 201 13.11 9.67 5.60
C THR A 201 11.76 9.00 5.73
N VAL A 202 11.23 8.91 6.95
CA VAL A 202 9.84 8.53 7.19
C VAL A 202 9.05 9.81 7.42
N HIS A 203 8.11 10.12 6.52
CA HIS A 203 7.14 11.19 6.75
C HIS A 203 5.97 10.66 7.57
N ILE A 204 5.48 11.50 8.48
CA ILE A 204 4.43 11.15 9.42
C ILE A 204 3.26 12.09 9.17
N PHE A 205 2.08 11.52 8.99
CA PHE A 205 0.85 12.25 8.74
C PHE A 205 -0.23 11.82 9.74
N ASP A 206 -1.18 12.71 9.99
CA ASP A 206 -2.45 12.31 10.58
C ASP A 206 -3.40 11.74 9.51
N TRP A 207 -4.49 11.13 9.97
CA TRP A 207 -5.52 10.56 9.10
C TRP A 207 -6.40 11.59 8.36
N TRP A 208 -6.17 12.89 8.56
CA TRP A 208 -6.79 14.00 7.85
C TRP A 208 -5.85 14.62 6.81
N GLY A 209 -4.67 14.03 6.61
CA GLY A 209 -3.68 14.46 5.63
C GLY A 209 -2.74 15.55 6.14
N GLY A 210 -2.82 15.94 7.41
CA GLY A 210 -1.89 16.90 8.02
C GLY A 210 -0.50 16.30 8.17
N PHE A 211 0.53 17.02 7.76
CA PHE A 211 1.92 16.63 8.03
C PHE A 211 2.27 16.89 9.50
N VAL A 212 2.63 15.82 10.20
CA VAL A 212 2.95 15.84 11.63
C VAL A 212 4.45 16.03 11.84
N GLY A 213 5.27 15.40 11.01
CA GLY A 213 6.71 15.49 11.12
C GLY A 213 7.45 14.47 10.26
N SER A 214 8.77 14.43 10.42
CA SER A 214 9.63 13.51 9.69
C SER A 214 10.69 12.91 10.60
N PHE A 215 11.00 11.64 10.36
CA PHE A 215 12.07 10.92 11.01
C PHE A 215 13.15 10.54 9.98
N GLY A 216 14.36 11.09 10.14
CA GLY A 216 15.49 10.76 9.27
C GLY A 216 16.16 9.45 9.70
N LEU A 217 16.43 8.56 8.75
CA LEU A 217 17.14 7.29 8.99
C LEU A 217 18.68 7.47 9.01
N GLY A 218 19.16 8.69 8.77
CA GLY A 218 20.60 9.02 8.75
C GLY A 218 21.28 8.55 7.46
N GLU A 219 22.50 8.01 7.59
CA GLU A 219 23.23 7.40 6.46
C GLU A 219 22.59 6.07 6.03
N GLU A 220 21.75 5.50 6.88
CA GLU A 220 21.07 4.26 6.64
C GLU A 220 19.85 4.51 5.77
N ARG A 221 19.67 3.64 4.78
CA ARG A 221 18.50 3.68 3.91
C ARG A 221 17.77 2.36 3.99
N ALA A 222 16.45 2.42 3.90
CA ALA A 222 15.55 1.29 4.05
C ALA A 222 14.75 1.04 2.78
N VAL A 223 14.15 -0.14 2.69
CA VAL A 223 13.18 -0.47 1.63
C VAL A 223 11.77 -0.69 2.17
N ASP A 224 11.67 -1.16 3.42
CA ASP A 224 10.41 -1.35 4.12
C ASP A 224 10.51 -0.82 5.55
N ILE A 225 9.35 -0.55 6.15
CA ILE A 225 9.15 -0.13 7.53
C ILE A 225 8.13 -1.02 8.23
N ALA A 226 8.16 -1.05 9.56
CA ALA A 226 7.09 -1.56 10.41
C ALA A 226 7.01 -0.68 11.67
N VAL A 227 5.82 -0.48 12.23
CA VAL A 227 5.63 0.35 13.43
C VAL A 227 4.79 -0.43 14.44
N ASP A 228 5.05 -0.25 15.72
CA ASP A 228 4.22 -0.85 16.77
C ASP A 228 2.89 -0.08 16.92
N PRO A 229 1.82 -0.71 17.43
CA PRO A 229 0.52 -0.06 17.54
C PRO A 229 0.54 1.23 18.37
N GLU A 230 1.44 1.34 19.35
CA GLU A 230 1.62 2.52 20.20
C GLU A 230 2.49 3.61 19.57
N ALA A 231 3.00 3.41 18.36
CA ALA A 231 3.88 4.34 17.64
C ALA A 231 5.13 4.75 18.43
N ARG A 232 5.71 3.82 19.21
CA ARG A 232 6.94 4.00 19.99
C ARG A 232 8.17 3.46 19.30
N THR A 233 7.99 2.45 18.45
CA THR A 233 9.08 1.70 17.84
C THR A 233 8.89 1.63 16.34
N LEU A 234 9.92 2.01 15.60
CA LEU A 234 10.00 1.85 14.15
C LEU A 234 11.04 0.79 13.83
N TRP A 235 10.66 -0.21 13.06
CA TRP A 235 11.58 -1.13 12.40
C TRP A 235 11.78 -0.74 10.95
N THR A 236 12.98 -0.97 10.43
CA THR A 236 13.28 -0.81 9.01
C THR A 236 14.00 -2.02 8.48
N SER A 237 13.76 -2.41 7.23
CA SER A 237 14.50 -3.46 6.55
C SER A 237 15.38 -2.89 5.43
N ARG A 238 16.51 -3.56 5.16
CA ARG A 238 17.26 -3.45 3.90
C ARG A 238 17.84 -4.80 3.52
N PHE A 239 18.11 -5.02 2.24
CA PHE A 239 18.68 -6.28 1.73
C PHE A 239 20.11 -6.16 1.15
N LEU A 240 20.63 -4.93 1.01
CA LEU A 240 21.99 -4.66 0.52
C LEU A 240 22.69 -3.60 1.38
N PRO A 241 24.04 -3.61 1.48
CA PRO A 241 24.93 -4.68 0.99
C PRO A 241 24.76 -6.00 1.76
N GLU A 242 24.28 -5.93 3.00
CA GLU A 242 23.90 -7.08 3.81
C GLU A 242 22.46 -6.90 4.33
N PRO A 243 21.64 -7.97 4.37
CA PRO A 243 20.32 -7.91 4.96
C PRO A 243 20.37 -7.50 6.44
N GLN A 244 19.65 -6.45 6.79
CA GLN A 244 19.61 -5.93 8.16
C GLN A 244 18.21 -5.45 8.50
N VAL A 245 17.81 -5.71 9.74
CA VAL A 245 16.67 -5.06 10.39
C VAL A 245 17.22 -4.10 11.44
N ARG A 246 16.73 -2.87 11.45
CA ARG A 246 17.08 -1.87 12.47
C ARG A 246 15.85 -1.46 13.25
N VAL A 247 16.10 -0.97 14.46
CA VAL A 247 15.08 -0.56 15.41
C VAL A 247 15.39 0.86 15.85
N TYR A 248 14.37 1.72 15.83
CA TYR A 248 14.45 3.11 16.23
C TYR A 248 13.38 3.41 17.27
N SER A 249 13.72 4.26 18.24
CA SER A 249 12.72 4.86 19.13
C SER A 249 12.09 6.07 18.45
N LEU A 250 10.76 6.14 18.49
CA LEU A 250 9.96 7.29 18.06
C LEU A 250 9.64 8.24 19.23
N GLU A 251 10.22 8.00 20.42
CA GLU A 251 10.01 8.86 21.58
C GLU A 251 10.47 10.31 21.30
N GLY A 252 9.56 11.27 21.49
CA GLY A 252 9.82 12.68 21.23
C GLY A 252 9.74 13.11 19.77
N VAL A 253 9.46 12.19 18.84
CA VAL A 253 9.23 12.50 17.41
C VAL A 253 7.77 12.89 17.19
N LEU A 254 6.84 12.22 17.85
CA LEU A 254 5.41 12.44 17.70
C LEU A 254 4.87 13.45 18.72
N PRO A 255 3.90 14.30 18.34
CA PRO A 255 3.16 15.08 19.32
C PRO A 255 2.47 14.12 20.28
N ARG A 256 2.55 14.41 21.59
CA ARG A 256 1.79 13.63 22.58
C ARG A 256 0.30 13.92 22.33
N PRO A 257 -0.55 12.89 22.24
CA PRO A 257 -1.99 13.14 22.15
C PRO A 257 -2.43 13.94 23.39
N GLU A 258 -3.05 15.10 23.17
CA GLU A 258 -3.78 15.79 24.23
C GLU A 258 -4.93 14.88 24.64
N ARG A 259 -4.86 14.33 25.86
CA ARG A 259 -5.93 13.53 26.45
C ARG A 259 -6.97 14.43 27.11
#